data_AF-A0A961CVL3-F1
#
_entry.id   AF-A0A961CVL3-F1
#
_cell.length_a   1.000
_cell.length_b   1.000
_cell.length_c   1.000
_cell.angle_alpha   90.00
_cell.angle_beta   90.00
_cell.angle_gamma   90.00
#
_symmetry.space_group_name_H-M   'P 1'
#
loop_
_entity.id
_entity.type
_entity.pdbx_description
1 polymer ?
#
loop_
_entity_poly.entity_id
_entity_poly.type
_entity_poly.pdbx_seq_one_letter_code
_entity_poly.pdbx_strand_id
1 'polypeptide(L)'
;MSATAAADRARGRVGAVGPADPPELGPVPEVGPDGVPVAADAFLTHLAVEKGRSELTLRAYRQDLRRYAGFLARRGLDVDDVTEA
;
A
#
# COMPACT_ATOMS: atom_id res chain seq x y z
N MET A 1 -17.96 23.54 -22.56
CA MET A 1 -17.46 23.66 -21.17
C MET A 1 -18.56 23.20 -20.24
N SER A 2 -18.43 22.00 -19.66
CA SER A 2 -19.08 21.57 -18.40
C SER A 2 -18.85 20.08 -18.17
N ALA A 3 -18.44 19.73 -16.94
CA ALA A 3 -18.83 18.51 -16.26
C ALA A 3 -18.66 18.73 -14.75
N THR A 4 -19.74 18.46 -14.03
CA THR A 4 -20.07 18.83 -12.66
C THR A 4 -19.45 17.86 -11.63
N ALA A 5 -19.37 18.35 -10.39
CA ALA A 5 -18.87 17.71 -9.17
C ALA A 5 -19.39 16.29 -8.85
N ALA A 6 -18.51 15.47 -8.27
CA ALA A 6 -18.72 14.45 -7.22
C ALA A 6 -17.39 13.65 -7.11
N ALA A 7 -16.83 13.30 -5.96
CA ALA A 7 -17.42 13.07 -4.67
C ALA A 7 -16.41 13.43 -3.58
N ASP A 8 -16.98 14.01 -2.52
CA ASP A 8 -16.59 13.84 -1.13
C ASP A 8 -15.78 12.55 -0.89
N ARG A 9 -14.44 12.67 -0.83
CA ARG A 9 -13.63 11.63 -0.19
C ARG A 9 -13.55 11.98 1.27
N ALA A 10 -14.61 11.57 1.97
CA ALA A 10 -14.68 11.46 3.42
C ALA A 10 -13.33 10.94 3.94
N ARG A 11 -12.51 11.87 4.42
CA ARG A 11 -11.31 11.58 5.19
C ARG A 11 -11.80 11.10 6.55
N GLY A 12 -12.20 9.84 6.63
CA GLY A 12 -12.37 9.16 7.90
C GLY A 12 -11.04 9.25 8.64
N ARG A 13 -10.97 10.08 9.68
CA ARG A 13 -9.91 10.02 10.68
C ARG A 13 -9.91 8.60 11.22
N VAL A 14 -8.93 7.81 10.82
CA VAL A 14 -8.59 6.60 11.57
C VAL A 14 -8.05 7.10 12.90
N GLY A 15 -8.74 6.72 13.98
CA GLY A 15 -8.45 7.17 15.34
C GLY A 15 -6.98 6.97 15.70
N ALA A 16 -6.44 7.91 16.47
CA ALA A 16 -5.12 7.79 17.05
C ALA A 16 -5.07 6.51 17.90
N VAL A 17 -4.37 5.50 17.42
CA VAL A 17 -3.89 4.40 18.27
C VAL A 17 -2.83 5.04 19.15
N GLY A 18 -3.05 5.01 20.46
CA GLY A 18 -2.11 5.53 21.46
C GLY A 18 -0.75 4.84 21.39
N PRO A 19 0.27 5.35 22.09
CA PRO A 19 1.60 4.77 22.04
C PRO A 19 1.53 3.38 22.68
N ALA A 20 1.46 2.35 21.83
CA ALA A 20 1.91 1.03 22.21
C ALA A 20 3.39 1.15 22.56
N ASP A 21 3.86 0.31 23.49
CA ASP A 21 5.29 0.02 23.65
C ASP A 21 5.96 -0.02 22.27
N PRO A 22 7.19 0.49 22.08
CA PRO A 22 7.85 0.39 20.79
C PRO A 22 7.78 -1.09 20.40
N PRO A 23 7.02 -1.44 19.34
CA PRO A 23 6.97 -2.83 18.94
C PRO A 23 8.43 -3.20 18.71
N GLU A 24 8.87 -4.35 19.25
CA GLU A 24 10.06 -5.01 18.70
C GLU A 24 9.91 -4.86 17.19
N LEU A 25 10.77 -4.03 16.59
CA LEU A 25 10.61 -3.62 15.20
C LEU A 25 10.64 -4.92 14.43
N GLY A 26 9.46 -5.41 14.05
CA GLY A 26 9.33 -6.50 13.11
C GLY A 26 10.23 -6.19 11.91
N PRO A 27 10.69 -7.22 11.20
CA PRO A 27 11.67 -7.05 10.13
C PRO A 27 11.30 -5.81 9.32
N VAL A 28 12.22 -4.84 9.27
CA VAL A 28 11.96 -3.60 8.54
C VAL A 28 11.69 -4.06 7.11
N PRO A 29 10.47 -3.86 6.58
CA PRO A 29 10.09 -4.47 5.32
C PRO A 29 11.09 -3.99 4.26
N GLU A 30 11.73 -4.93 3.57
CA GLU A 30 12.65 -4.53 2.51
C GLU A 30 11.86 -3.75 1.45
N VAL A 31 12.26 -2.51 1.24
CA VAL A 31 11.59 -1.59 0.32
C VAL A 31 12.29 -1.68 -1.03
N GLY A 32 11.53 -2.04 -2.06
CA GLY A 32 12.00 -2.05 -3.44
C GLY A 32 12.29 -0.64 -3.99
N PRO A 33 12.86 -0.55 -5.21
CA PRO A 33 13.26 0.71 -5.84
C PRO A 33 12.11 1.72 -5.97
N ASP A 34 10.89 1.19 -6.02
CA ASP A 34 9.67 1.94 -6.14
C ASP A 34 8.97 2.25 -4.80
N GLY A 35 9.68 2.18 -3.67
CA GLY A 35 9.14 2.61 -2.38
C GLY A 35 7.97 1.75 -1.86
N VAL A 36 7.75 0.58 -2.44
CA VAL A 36 6.80 -0.47 -2.01
C VAL A 36 7.60 -1.65 -1.43
N PRO A 37 7.00 -2.52 -0.59
CA PRO A 37 7.64 -3.78 -0.20
C PRO A 37 8.12 -4.57 -1.43
N VAL A 38 9.25 -5.28 -1.31
CA VAL A 38 9.84 -6.05 -2.42
C VAL A 38 8.83 -7.04 -3.04
N ALA A 39 8.04 -7.74 -2.22
CA ALA A 39 6.99 -8.64 -2.70
C ALA A 39 5.94 -7.92 -3.57
N ALA A 40 5.55 -6.70 -3.19
CA ALA A 40 4.63 -5.86 -3.95
C ALA A 40 5.26 -5.34 -5.25
N ASP A 41 6.56 -5.05 -5.26
CA ASP A 41 7.27 -4.63 -6.47
C ASP A 41 7.33 -5.76 -7.52
N ALA A 42 7.68 -6.98 -7.10
CA ALA A 42 7.72 -8.15 -7.96
C ALA A 42 6.36 -8.44 -8.62
N PHE A 43 5.27 -8.29 -7.87
CA PHE A 43 3.91 -8.38 -8.39
C PHE A 43 3.62 -7.32 -9.48
N LEU A 44 4.02 -6.07 -9.25
CA LEU A 44 3.84 -5.00 -10.23
C LEU A 44 4.65 -5.23 -11.51
N THR A 45 5.88 -5.74 -11.39
CA THR A 45 6.70 -6.15 -12.54
C THR A 45 5.99 -7.26 -13.34
N HIS A 46 5.46 -8.27 -12.66
CA HIS A 46 4.68 -9.34 -13.31
C HIS A 46 3.46 -8.78 -14.06
N LEU A 47 2.70 -7.86 -13.47
CA LEU A 47 1.57 -7.21 -14.15
C LEU A 47 1.98 -6.39 -15.37
N ALA A 48 3.15 -5.75 -15.33
CA ALA A 48 3.68 -4.99 -16.46
C ALA A 48 4.09 -5.92 -17.61
N VAL A 49 4.90 -6.94 -17.30
CA VAL A 49 5.52 -7.82 -18.29
C VAL A 49 4.52 -8.85 -18.85
N GLU A 50 3.78 -9.53 -17.98
CA GLU A 50 2.96 -10.68 -18.38
C GLU A 50 1.52 -10.31 -18.72
N LYS A 51 0.99 -9.25 -18.10
CA LYS A 51 -0.40 -8.81 -18.30
C LYS A 51 -0.51 -7.51 -19.08
N GLY A 52 0.59 -6.87 -19.45
CA GLY A 52 0.62 -5.64 -20.25
C GLY A 52 -0.23 -4.51 -19.66
N ARG A 53 -0.31 -4.42 -18.33
CA ARG A 53 -1.16 -3.41 -17.67
C ARG A 53 -0.65 -2.00 -17.97
N SER A 54 -1.58 -1.06 -18.13
CA SER A 54 -1.22 0.34 -18.42
C SER A 54 -0.38 0.94 -17.30
N GLU A 55 0.53 1.87 -17.65
CA GLU A 55 1.34 2.61 -16.68
C GLU A 55 0.49 3.36 -15.66
N LEU A 56 -0.66 3.91 -16.09
CA LEU A 56 -1.59 4.60 -15.20
C LEU A 56 -2.15 3.66 -14.13
N THR A 57 -2.51 2.43 -14.52
CA THR A 57 -2.99 1.39 -13.60
C THR A 57 -1.88 0.98 -12.63
N LEU A 58 -0.67 0.71 -13.13
CA LEU A 58 0.46 0.32 -12.29
C LEU A 58 0.81 1.41 -11.28
N ARG A 59 0.79 2.68 -11.69
CA ARG A 59 0.99 3.82 -10.79
C ARG A 59 -0.06 3.88 -9.69
N ALA A 60 -1.33 3.68 -10.03
CA ALA A 60 -2.41 3.65 -9.04
C ALA A 60 -2.21 2.51 -8.03
N TYR A 61 -1.93 1.29 -8.52
CA TYR A 61 -1.66 0.14 -7.66
C TYR A 61 -0.45 0.36 -6.76
N ARG A 62 0.63 0.94 -7.28
CA ARG A 62 1.81 1.28 -6.48
C ARG A 62 1.45 2.23 -5.34
N GLN A 63 0.66 3.27 -5.61
CA GLN A 63 0.21 4.21 -4.57
C GLN A 63 -0.65 3.52 -3.50
N ASP A 64 -1.55 2.63 -3.92
CA ASP A 64 -2.42 1.89 -2.99
C ASP A 64 -1.62 0.90 -2.14
N LEU A 65 -0.69 0.15 -2.75
CA LEU A 65 0.19 -0.79 -2.05
C LEU A 65 1.11 -0.08 -1.05
N ARG A 66 1.66 1.10 -1.37
CA ARG A 66 2.41 1.92 -0.40
C ARG A 66 1.55 2.30 0.80
N ARG A 67 0.31 2.71 0.57
CA ARG A 67 -0.62 3.08 1.65
C ARG A 67 -0.97 1.86 2.51
N TYR A 68 -1.18 0.71 1.88
CA TYR A 68 -1.50 -0.53 2.58
C TYR A 68 -0.32 -1.04 3.41
N ALA A 69 0.88 -1.08 2.84
CA ALA A 69 2.10 -1.42 3.58
C ALA A 69 2.31 -0.50 4.78
N GLY A 70 2.10 0.82 4.61
CA GLY A 70 2.14 1.75 5.74
C GLY A 70 1.06 1.49 6.80
N PHE A 71 -0.11 0.95 6.42
CA PHE A 71 -1.16 0.53 7.35
C PHE A 71 -0.79 -0.71 8.15
N LEU A 72 -0.13 -1.69 7.52
CA LEU A 72 0.37 -2.91 8.15
C LEU A 72 1.55 -2.63 9.08
N ALA A 73 2.51 -1.81 8.63
CA ALA A 73 3.68 -1.43 9.43
C ALA A 73 3.28 -0.75 10.75
N ARG A 74 2.22 0.09 10.75
CA ARG A 74 1.66 0.68 11.98
C ARG A 74 1.06 -0.34 12.96
N ARG A 75 0.88 -1.58 12.54
CA ARG A 75 0.39 -2.73 13.32
C ARG A 75 1.49 -3.75 13.60
N GLY A 76 2.73 -3.47 13.20
CA GLY A 76 3.84 -4.42 13.32
C GLY A 76 3.74 -5.61 12.37
N LEU A 77 3.04 -5.46 11.24
CA LEU A 77 2.86 -6.50 10.23
C LEU A 77 3.52 -6.07 8.90
N ASP A 78 3.92 -7.05 8.11
CA ASP A 78 4.26 -6.94 6.69
C ASP A 78 3.17 -7.57 5.81
N VAL A 79 3.26 -7.34 4.49
CA VAL A 79 2.36 -7.91 3.48
C VAL A 79 2.36 -9.44 3.52
N ASP A 80 3.50 -10.05 3.81
CA ASP A 80 3.65 -11.52 3.89
C ASP A 80 2.98 -12.13 5.13
N ASP A 81 2.66 -11.31 6.16
CA ASP A 81 1.94 -11.77 7.35
C ASP A 81 0.41 -11.85 7.13
N VAL A 82 -0.09 -11.33 6.00
CA VAL A 82 -1.52 -11.22 5.74
C VAL A 82 -2.04 -12.48 5.05
N THR A 83 -2.96 -13.17 5.71
CA THR A 83 -3.70 -14.29 5.12
C THR A 83 -5.17 -13.94 4.90
N GLU A 84 -5.83 -14.71 4.04
CA GLU A 84 -7.29 -14.71 3.94
C GLU A 84 -7.92 -15.26 5.23
N ALA A 85 -9.20 -14.94 5.47
CA ALA A 85 -9.95 -15.32 6.67
C ALA A 85 -10.62 -16.70 6.54
#